data_AF-A0AAV6EG64-F1
#
_entry.id   AF-A0AAV6EG64-F1
#
_cell.length_a   1.000
_cell.length_b   1.000
_cell.length_c   1.000
_cell.angle_alpha   90.00
_cell.angle_beta   90.00
_cell.angle_gamma   90.00
#
_symmetry.space_group_name_H-M   'P 1'
#
loop_
_entity.id
_entity.type
_entity.pdbx_description
1 polymer ?
#
loop_
_entity_poly.entity_id
_entity_poly.type
_entity_poly.pdbx_seq_one_letter_code
_entity_poly.pdbx_strand_id
1 'polypeptide(L)'
;MISELGFLHLNSVGAINRASELLNLVKDIKPGELILASELCVSGYENLGDEFESELISNLKNILPAEAFFGFTHFSNGFNEFILLNGDKEIYKQKKAVLFTPNLEKDKFKDGKVEDINLFEICGVKIGVLICFELRFIELWERLKGADIILVPSLWGKGRKRHFEVLCEALALQNRCYVIACSDRDLKFGAVFKPNGDIVKSSKFEPNLASEFKKSLGIIEQ
;
A
#
# COMPACT_ATOMS: atom_id res chain seq x y z
N MET A 1 -4.78 -17.83 -1.14
CA MET A 1 -5.12 -16.96 -2.30
C MET A 1 -5.75 -15.68 -1.77
N ILE A 2 -5.49 -14.50 -2.35
CA ILE A 2 -6.10 -13.24 -1.91
C ILE A 2 -7.61 -13.30 -2.19
N SER A 3 -8.43 -12.99 -1.19
CA SER A 3 -9.90 -13.05 -1.26
C SER A 3 -10.58 -11.80 -0.73
N GLU A 4 -9.94 -11.04 0.15
CA GLU A 4 -10.48 -9.84 0.79
C GLU A 4 -9.43 -8.74 0.79
N LEU A 5 -9.87 -7.50 0.56
CA LEU A 5 -9.04 -6.31 0.47
C LEU A 5 -9.44 -5.33 1.56
N GLY A 6 -8.45 -4.75 2.24
CA GLY A 6 -8.70 -3.78 3.28
C GLY A 6 -7.46 -2.97 3.67
N PHE A 7 -7.63 -2.17 4.71
CA PHE A 7 -6.57 -1.34 5.27
C PHE A 7 -6.74 -1.26 6.79
N LEU A 8 -5.68 -0.85 7.47
CA LEU A 8 -5.72 -0.53 8.90
C LEU A 8 -5.15 0.86 9.18
N HIS A 9 -5.65 1.49 10.24
CA HIS A 9 -5.13 2.73 10.81
C HIS A 9 -4.64 2.47 12.21
N LEU A 10 -3.65 3.23 12.65
CA LEU A 10 -3.19 3.21 14.04
C LEU A 10 -3.69 4.48 14.75
N ASN A 11 -4.12 4.33 15.98
CA ASN A 11 -4.66 5.40 16.82
C ASN A 11 -3.64 5.92 17.83
N SER A 12 -2.64 5.10 18.17
CA SER A 12 -1.64 5.41 19.16
C SER A 12 -0.71 6.52 18.70
N VAL A 13 -0.17 7.23 19.68
CA VAL A 13 0.84 8.29 19.51
C VAL A 13 2.20 7.76 19.97
N GLY A 14 3.25 8.13 19.24
CA GLY A 14 4.62 7.68 19.50
C GLY A 14 4.92 6.31 18.90
N ALA A 15 6.16 6.14 18.42
CA ALA A 15 6.57 4.95 17.68
C ALA A 15 6.38 3.64 18.48
N ILE A 16 6.74 3.62 19.76
CA ILE A 16 6.64 2.42 20.61
C ILE A 16 5.19 1.94 20.70
N ASN A 17 4.25 2.82 21.06
CA ASN A 17 2.84 2.45 21.19
C ASN A 17 2.24 2.06 19.84
N ARG A 18 2.65 2.72 18.74
CA ARG A 18 2.20 2.38 17.38
C ARG A 18 2.72 1.03 16.93
N ALA A 19 3.95 0.66 17.27
CA ALA A 19 4.48 -0.68 17.02
C ALA A 19 3.68 -1.74 17.79
N SER A 20 3.41 -1.51 19.07
CA SER A 20 2.57 -2.42 19.88
C SER A 20 1.13 -2.54 19.35
N GLU A 21 0.50 -1.43 18.95
CA GLU A 21 -0.82 -1.46 18.33
C GLU A 21 -0.80 -2.21 16.99
N LEU A 22 0.23 -1.96 16.17
CA LEU A 22 0.36 -2.62 14.88
C LEU A 22 0.47 -4.14 15.04
N LEU A 23 1.33 -4.62 15.94
CA LEU A 23 1.43 -6.06 16.24
C LEU A 23 0.08 -6.63 16.70
N ASN A 24 -0.66 -5.91 17.53
CA ASN A 24 -1.98 -6.35 17.97
C ASN A 24 -3.02 -6.42 16.86
N LEU A 25 -2.95 -5.56 15.84
CA LEU A 25 -3.87 -5.61 14.71
C LEU A 25 -3.46 -6.67 13.68
N VAL A 26 -2.16 -6.83 13.45
CA VAL A 26 -1.62 -7.74 12.42
C VAL A 26 -1.87 -9.21 12.76
N LYS A 27 -1.89 -9.57 14.05
CA LYS A 27 -2.20 -10.95 14.49
C LYS A 27 -3.64 -11.39 14.15
N ASP A 28 -4.54 -10.41 13.97
CA ASP A 28 -5.97 -10.66 13.73
C ASP A 28 -6.31 -10.68 12.22
N ILE A 29 -5.33 -10.42 11.34
CA ILE A 29 -5.50 -10.53 9.88
C ILE A 29 -5.71 -11.99 9.51
N LYS A 30 -6.76 -12.27 8.74
CA LYS A 30 -7.15 -13.63 8.40
C LYS A 30 -6.45 -14.13 7.15
N PRO A 31 -6.25 -15.46 7.00
CA PRO A 31 -5.85 -16.07 5.75
C PRO A 31 -6.69 -15.56 4.56
N GLY A 32 -6.02 -15.10 3.50
CA GLY A 32 -6.64 -14.53 2.30
C GLY A 32 -6.90 -13.02 2.34
N GLU A 33 -6.79 -12.36 3.50
CA GLU A 33 -6.90 -10.90 3.58
C GLU A 33 -5.59 -10.23 3.12
N LEU A 34 -5.71 -9.21 2.26
CA LEU A 34 -4.66 -8.27 1.91
C LEU A 34 -4.93 -6.92 2.57
N ILE A 35 -4.16 -6.63 3.62
CA ILE A 35 -4.32 -5.43 4.43
C ILE A 35 -3.14 -4.48 4.23
N LEU A 36 -3.46 -3.21 3.95
CA LEU A 36 -2.47 -2.15 3.79
C LEU A 36 -2.47 -1.19 4.99
N ALA A 37 -1.30 -0.89 5.54
CA ALA A 37 -1.11 0.24 6.44
C ALA A 37 -0.55 1.48 5.71
N SER A 38 -0.60 2.62 6.37
CA SER A 38 -0.12 3.90 5.85
C SER A 38 1.40 3.95 5.66
N GLU A 39 1.86 5.01 4.99
CA GLU A 39 3.28 5.27 4.84
C GLU A 39 3.94 5.54 6.21
N LEU A 40 5.08 4.89 6.47
CA LEU A 40 5.84 4.95 7.71
C LEU A 40 4.92 4.87 8.93
N CYS A 41 3.99 3.90 8.91
CA CYS A 41 2.86 3.87 9.82
C CYS A 41 3.28 3.88 11.30
N VAL A 42 4.42 3.30 11.65
CA VAL A 42 4.99 3.33 13.01
C VAL A 42 5.76 4.63 13.25
N SER A 43 6.82 4.87 12.49
CA SER A 43 7.80 5.93 12.76
C SER A 43 7.35 7.34 12.36
N GLY A 44 6.52 7.49 11.33
CA GLY A 44 6.06 8.77 10.82
C GLY A 44 7.19 9.74 10.46
N TYR A 45 8.19 9.26 9.71
CA TYR A 45 9.39 10.00 9.29
C TYR A 45 10.44 10.22 10.39
N GLU A 46 10.31 9.60 11.56
CA GLU A 46 11.40 9.48 12.53
C GLU A 46 12.32 8.32 12.11
N ASN A 47 13.63 8.49 12.27
CA ASN A 47 14.57 7.38 12.13
C ASN A 47 14.76 6.74 13.51
N LEU A 48 14.23 5.54 13.68
CA LEU A 48 14.26 4.79 14.94
C LEU A 48 15.47 3.83 15.04
N GLY A 49 16.29 3.75 13.98
CA GLY A 49 17.46 2.88 13.89
C GLY A 49 17.14 1.51 13.29
N ASP A 50 18.15 0.91 12.63
CA ASP A 50 18.00 -0.35 11.90
C ASP A 50 17.68 -1.55 12.83
N GLU A 51 18.11 -1.50 14.09
CA GLU A 51 17.78 -2.53 15.09
C GLU A 51 16.28 -2.55 15.39
N PHE A 52 15.67 -1.38 15.60
CA PHE A 52 14.22 -1.26 15.84
C PHE A 52 13.42 -1.77 14.64
N GLU A 53 13.82 -1.38 13.43
CA GLU A 53 13.16 -1.78 12.18
C GLU A 53 13.26 -3.30 11.95
N SER A 54 14.44 -3.89 12.21
CA SER A 54 14.66 -5.33 12.12
C SER A 54 13.83 -6.10 13.15
N GLU A 55 13.76 -5.62 14.39
CA GLU A 55 12.94 -6.22 15.44
C GLU A 55 11.45 -6.15 15.12
N LEU A 56 10.97 -4.99 14.64
CA LEU A 56 9.58 -4.80 14.21
C LEU A 56 9.20 -5.81 13.12
N ILE A 57 10.01 -5.94 12.07
CA ILE A 57 9.75 -6.87 10.97
C ILE A 57 9.78 -8.32 11.46
N SER A 58 10.75 -8.69 12.30
CA SER A 58 10.85 -10.03 12.89
C SER A 58 9.58 -10.37 13.69
N ASN A 59 9.12 -9.45 14.53
CA ASN A 59 7.92 -9.62 15.34
C ASN A 59 6.67 -9.73 14.45
N LEU A 60 6.54 -8.91 13.40
CA LEU A 60 5.43 -9.00 12.44
C LEU A 60 5.40 -10.35 11.72
N LYS A 61 6.54 -10.88 11.28
CA LYS A 61 6.65 -12.19 10.63
C LYS A 61 6.26 -13.35 11.56
N ASN A 62 6.55 -13.22 12.85
CA ASN A 62 6.21 -14.25 13.85
C ASN A 62 4.71 -14.31 14.17
N ILE A 63 3.99 -13.20 14.03
CA ILE A 63 2.59 -13.08 14.46
C ILE A 63 1.58 -13.00 13.31
N LEU A 64 2.01 -12.63 12.10
CA LEU A 64 1.16 -12.63 10.91
C LEU A 64 0.77 -14.08 10.56
N PRO A 65 -0.53 -14.41 10.48
CA PRO A 65 -0.95 -15.76 10.12
C PRO A 65 -0.48 -16.18 8.72
N ALA A 66 -0.25 -17.48 8.53
CA ALA A 66 0.05 -18.02 7.20
C ALA A 66 -1.09 -17.69 6.22
N GLU A 67 -0.74 -17.38 4.97
CA GLU A 67 -1.67 -16.97 3.92
C GLU A 67 -2.38 -15.61 4.15
N ALA A 68 -2.12 -14.90 5.23
CA ALA A 68 -2.50 -13.49 5.40
C ALA A 68 -1.45 -12.57 4.78
N PHE A 69 -1.86 -11.47 4.16
CA PHE A 69 -0.96 -10.53 3.48
C PHE A 69 -1.00 -9.15 4.12
N PHE A 70 0.16 -8.64 4.53
CA PHE A 70 0.27 -7.35 5.19
C PHE A 70 1.33 -6.46 4.54
N GLY A 71 0.90 -5.31 4.02
CA GLY A 71 1.76 -4.33 3.36
C GLY A 71 1.88 -3.04 4.15
N PHE A 72 3.09 -2.50 4.26
CA PHE A 72 3.36 -1.19 4.86
C PHE A 72 4.70 -0.65 4.37
N THR A 73 5.06 0.57 4.77
CA THR A 73 6.41 1.10 4.54
C THR A 73 7.13 1.38 5.85
N HIS A 74 8.45 1.28 5.82
CA HIS A 74 9.32 1.41 6.98
C HIS A 74 10.67 2.02 6.60
N PHE A 75 11.50 2.39 7.59
CA PHE A 75 12.86 2.84 7.32
C PHE A 75 13.76 1.63 7.07
N SER A 76 14.52 1.64 5.97
CA SER A 76 15.43 0.57 5.60
C SER A 76 16.70 1.14 4.99
N ASN A 77 17.83 1.14 5.71
CA ASN A 77 19.14 1.55 5.19
C ASN A 77 19.15 2.96 4.52
N GLY A 78 18.38 3.90 5.08
CA GLY A 78 18.22 5.24 4.53
C GLY A 78 17.20 5.35 3.40
N PHE A 79 16.33 4.35 3.21
CA PHE A 79 15.23 4.40 2.26
C PHE A 79 13.88 4.32 2.98
N ASN A 80 12.87 4.95 2.39
CA ASN A 80 11.47 4.68 2.68
C ASN A 80 11.08 3.49 1.81
N GLU A 81 10.98 2.31 2.43
CA GLU A 81 10.83 1.03 1.74
C GLU A 81 9.46 0.44 2.04
N PHE A 82 8.69 0.15 1.00
CA PHE A 82 7.53 -0.73 1.08
C PHE A 82 7.98 -2.17 1.24
N ILE A 83 7.29 -2.89 2.11
CA ILE A 83 7.43 -4.32 2.31
C ILE A 83 6.06 -4.98 2.34
N LEU A 84 5.93 -6.11 1.66
CA LEU A 84 4.76 -6.98 1.72
C LEU A 84 5.16 -8.30 2.38
N LEU A 85 4.42 -8.67 3.42
CA LEU A 85 4.61 -9.91 4.17
C LEU A 85 3.50 -10.90 3.84
N ASN A 86 3.83 -12.20 3.84
CA ASN A 86 2.87 -13.29 3.89
C ASN A 86 3.31 -14.31 4.94
N GLY A 87 2.62 -14.34 6.07
CA GLY A 87 3.10 -15.05 7.26
C GLY A 87 4.54 -14.65 7.62
N ASP A 88 5.43 -15.64 7.65
CA ASP A 88 6.86 -15.48 7.96
C ASP A 88 7.72 -15.05 6.75
N LYS A 89 7.12 -14.82 5.58
CA LYS A 89 7.85 -14.52 4.34
C LYS A 89 7.75 -13.06 3.94
N GLU A 90 8.87 -12.53 3.47
CA GLU A 90 8.92 -11.27 2.72
C GLU A 90 8.72 -11.59 1.25
N ILE A 91 7.58 -11.18 0.68
CA ILE A 91 7.22 -11.57 -0.68
C ILE A 91 7.53 -10.47 -1.70
N TYR A 92 7.59 -9.20 -1.27
CA TYR A 92 7.94 -8.08 -2.12
C TYR A 92 8.49 -6.90 -1.33
N LYS A 93 9.42 -6.14 -1.94
CA LYS A 93 9.96 -4.88 -1.42
C LYS A 93 10.13 -3.86 -2.54
N GLN A 94 9.88 -2.60 -2.25
CA GLN A 94 10.09 -1.48 -3.17
C GLN A 94 10.52 -0.23 -2.42
N LYS A 95 11.60 0.40 -2.87
CA LYS A 95 12.06 1.69 -2.32
C LYS A 95 11.33 2.83 -3.02
N LYS A 96 10.90 3.82 -2.25
CA LYS A 96 10.27 5.03 -2.78
C LYS A 96 11.23 5.75 -3.71
N ALA A 97 10.86 5.84 -4.98
CA ALA A 97 11.66 6.42 -6.04
C ALA A 97 11.51 7.94 -6.11
N VAL A 98 10.34 8.48 -5.74
CA VAL A 98 10.07 9.91 -5.84
C VAL A 98 9.77 10.51 -4.47
N LEU A 99 10.78 11.15 -3.89
CA LEU A 99 10.69 11.76 -2.57
C LEU A 99 9.92 13.10 -2.58
N PHE A 100 9.17 13.36 -1.51
CA PHE A 100 8.33 14.53 -1.32
C PHE A 100 9.16 15.73 -0.84
N THR A 101 9.54 16.60 -1.78
CA THR A 101 10.38 17.77 -1.52
C THR A 101 9.85 18.74 -0.46
N PRO A 102 8.54 19.08 -0.39
CA PRO A 102 8.04 20.03 0.60
C PRO A 102 8.19 19.61 2.07
N ASN A 103 8.35 18.30 2.36
CA ASN A 103 8.63 17.79 3.70
C ASN A 103 10.13 17.53 3.93
N LEU A 104 11.00 18.02 3.04
CA LEU A 104 12.44 17.79 3.10
C LEU A 104 12.79 16.29 3.23
N GLU A 105 12.03 15.43 2.55
CA GLU A 105 12.22 13.97 2.65
C GLU A 105 13.64 13.55 2.22
N LYS A 106 14.27 14.33 1.33
CA LYS A 106 15.66 14.15 0.89
C LYS A 106 16.71 14.31 2.00
N ASP A 107 16.38 14.97 3.10
CA ASP A 107 17.30 15.10 4.25
C ASP A 107 17.33 13.81 5.08
N LYS A 108 16.33 12.94 4.90
CA LYS A 108 16.13 11.71 5.68
C LYS A 108 16.31 10.44 4.87
N PHE A 109 15.97 10.49 3.59
CA PHE A 109 15.89 9.34 2.72
C PHE A 109 16.63 9.54 1.40
N LYS A 110 17.11 8.43 0.85
CA LYS A 110 17.66 8.30 -0.49
C LYS A 110 16.55 7.96 -1.47
N ASP A 111 16.65 8.48 -2.70
CA ASP A 111 15.75 8.12 -3.79
C ASP A 111 15.96 6.64 -4.17
N GLY A 112 14.87 5.88 -4.29
CA GLY A 112 14.83 4.62 -5.02
C GLY A 112 14.92 4.84 -6.54
N LYS A 113 14.67 3.79 -7.33
CA LYS A 113 14.70 3.87 -8.79
C LYS A 113 13.31 3.76 -9.37
N VAL A 114 12.98 4.63 -10.32
CA VAL A 114 11.71 4.57 -11.05
C VAL A 114 11.59 3.25 -11.82
N GLU A 115 12.71 2.72 -12.31
CA GLU A 115 12.77 1.44 -13.01
C GLU A 115 12.37 0.25 -12.13
N ASP A 116 12.43 0.36 -10.81
CA ASP A 116 12.07 -0.71 -9.87
C ASP A 116 10.55 -0.78 -9.61
N ILE A 117 9.80 0.27 -10.00
CA ILE A 117 8.33 0.30 -9.91
C ILE A 117 7.76 -0.55 -11.05
N ASN A 118 7.42 -1.80 -10.73
CA ASN A 118 6.89 -2.78 -11.68
C ASN A 118 5.81 -3.64 -11.02
N LEU A 119 5.03 -4.34 -11.85
CA LEU A 119 4.12 -5.37 -11.37
C LEU A 119 4.90 -6.58 -10.86
N PHE A 120 4.43 -7.14 -9.75
CA PHE A 120 4.82 -8.46 -9.26
C PHE A 120 3.57 -9.35 -9.15
N GLU A 121 3.77 -10.67 -9.09
CA GLU A 121 2.66 -11.62 -9.13
C GLU A 121 2.62 -12.50 -7.88
N ILE A 122 1.42 -12.66 -7.30
CA ILE A 122 1.14 -13.58 -6.20
C ILE A 122 -0.04 -14.45 -6.60
N CYS A 123 0.17 -15.76 -6.74
CA CYS A 123 -0.89 -16.72 -7.09
C CYS A 123 -1.73 -16.29 -8.32
N GLY A 124 -1.10 -15.74 -9.36
CA GLY A 124 -1.78 -15.25 -10.56
C GLY A 124 -2.35 -13.83 -10.46
N VAL A 125 -2.23 -13.16 -9.31
CA VAL A 125 -2.70 -11.78 -9.08
C VAL A 125 -1.54 -10.80 -9.28
N LYS A 126 -1.70 -9.86 -10.23
CA LYS A 126 -0.71 -8.83 -10.52
C LYS A 126 -0.90 -7.63 -9.60
N ILE A 127 0.14 -7.28 -8.87
CA ILE A 127 0.11 -6.21 -7.86
C ILE A 127 1.16 -5.15 -8.20
N GLY A 128 0.79 -3.88 -8.05
CA GLY A 128 1.69 -2.74 -8.13
C GLY A 128 1.68 -1.91 -6.85
N VAL A 129 2.69 -1.06 -6.66
CA VAL A 129 2.81 -0.18 -5.48
C VAL A 129 3.20 1.23 -5.92
N LEU A 130 2.49 2.24 -5.39
CA LEU A 130 2.87 3.65 -5.47
C LEU A 130 2.92 4.23 -4.06
N ILE A 131 4.09 4.64 -3.61
CA ILE A 131 4.30 5.16 -2.25
C ILE A 131 4.02 6.66 -2.24
N CYS A 132 2.89 7.03 -1.62
CA CYS A 132 2.49 8.39 -1.32
C CYS A 132 2.64 9.35 -2.52
N PHE A 133 3.68 10.18 -2.53
CA PHE A 133 3.91 11.22 -3.53
C PHE A 133 3.99 10.69 -4.96
N GLU A 134 4.41 9.44 -5.15
CA GLU A 134 4.45 8.75 -6.45
C GLU A 134 3.08 8.71 -7.14
N LEU A 135 1.98 8.78 -6.38
CA LEU A 135 0.61 8.86 -6.91
C LEU A 135 0.41 10.05 -7.87
N ARG A 136 1.23 11.10 -7.78
CA ARG A 136 1.09 12.30 -8.62
C ARG A 136 1.70 12.18 -10.02
N PHE A 137 2.38 11.09 -10.33
CA PHE A 137 3.16 10.94 -11.56
C PHE A 137 2.49 9.90 -12.46
N ILE A 138 1.82 10.37 -13.51
CA ILE A 138 1.04 9.50 -14.41
C ILE A 138 1.92 8.51 -15.17
N GLU A 139 3.18 8.87 -15.41
CA GLU A 139 4.19 8.00 -16.01
C GLU A 139 4.43 6.75 -15.17
N LEU A 140 4.25 6.83 -13.84
CA LEU A 140 4.34 5.67 -12.95
C LEU A 140 3.07 4.81 -13.02
N TRP A 141 1.91 5.40 -13.31
CA TRP A 141 0.66 4.65 -13.47
C TRP A 141 0.75 3.76 -14.72
N GLU A 142 1.36 4.28 -15.79
CA GLU A 142 1.61 3.56 -17.03
C GLU A 142 2.44 2.29 -16.82
N ARG A 143 3.42 2.32 -15.92
CA ARG A 143 4.23 1.14 -15.56
C ARG A 143 3.44 0.04 -14.86
N LEU A 144 2.31 0.40 -14.24
CA LEU A 144 1.44 -0.51 -13.51
C LEU A 144 0.21 -0.94 -14.32
N LYS A 145 0.18 -0.65 -15.63
CA LYS A 145 -0.88 -1.13 -16.52
C LYS A 145 -0.98 -2.65 -16.50
N GLY A 146 -2.20 -3.14 -16.30
CA GLY A 146 -2.47 -4.58 -16.18
C GLY A 146 -2.37 -5.11 -14.75
N ALA A 147 -2.22 -4.24 -13.74
CA ALA A 147 -2.46 -4.60 -12.35
C ALA A 147 -3.89 -5.09 -12.13
N ASP A 148 -4.05 -6.04 -11.22
CA ASP A 148 -5.34 -6.39 -10.61
C ASP A 148 -5.55 -5.57 -9.34
N ILE A 149 -4.46 -5.26 -8.62
CA ILE A 149 -4.46 -4.49 -7.38
C ILE A 149 -3.29 -3.49 -7.40
N ILE A 150 -3.52 -2.24 -7.01
CA ILE A 150 -2.46 -1.27 -6.71
C ILE A 150 -2.56 -0.85 -5.25
N LEU A 151 -1.42 -0.88 -4.54
CA LEU A 151 -1.29 -0.48 -3.15
C LEU A 151 -0.73 0.94 -3.06
N VAL A 152 -1.37 1.79 -2.27
CA VAL A 152 -1.02 3.22 -2.13
C VAL A 152 -0.83 3.58 -0.65
N PRO A 153 0.25 3.10 0.01
CA PRO A 153 0.59 3.52 1.36
C PRO A 153 0.99 5.00 1.34
N SER A 154 0.35 5.82 2.19
CA SER A 154 0.50 7.27 2.16
C SER A 154 0.56 7.89 3.55
N LEU A 155 1.17 9.07 3.65
CA LEU A 155 1.05 9.98 4.79
C LEU A 155 0.75 11.38 4.23
N TRP A 156 -0.48 11.53 3.76
CA TRP A 156 -0.92 12.68 3.00
C TRP A 156 -1.40 13.81 3.92
N GLY A 157 -1.16 15.06 3.51
CA GLY A 157 -1.60 16.23 4.28
C GLY A 157 -3.11 16.46 4.18
N LYS A 158 -3.76 16.79 5.30
CA LYS A 158 -5.22 16.94 5.42
C LYS A 158 -5.81 17.96 4.44
N GLY A 159 -5.12 19.08 4.23
CA GLY A 159 -5.53 20.12 3.27
C GLY A 159 -5.58 19.66 1.81
N ARG A 160 -5.04 18.47 1.50
CA ARG A 160 -5.04 17.86 0.17
C ARG A 160 -5.87 16.57 0.11
N LYS A 161 -6.80 16.37 1.07
CA LYS A 161 -7.71 15.20 1.11
C LYS A 161 -8.36 14.92 -0.24
N ARG A 162 -9.02 15.93 -0.83
CA ARG A 162 -9.72 15.77 -2.10
C ARG A 162 -8.78 15.36 -3.24
N HIS A 163 -7.53 15.85 -3.23
CA HIS A 163 -6.54 15.45 -4.22
C HIS A 163 -6.20 13.96 -4.09
N PHE A 164 -6.03 13.47 -2.85
CA PHE A 164 -5.75 12.06 -2.59
C PHE A 164 -6.88 11.16 -3.08
N GLU A 165 -8.12 11.48 -2.70
CA GLU A 165 -9.31 10.73 -3.10
C GLU A 165 -9.46 10.66 -4.63
N VAL A 166 -9.38 11.81 -5.31
CA VAL A 166 -9.55 11.89 -6.78
C VAL A 166 -8.43 11.15 -7.51
N LEU A 167 -7.18 11.24 -7.03
CA LEU A 167 -6.07 10.54 -7.68
C LEU A 167 -6.19 9.02 -7.51
N CYS A 168 -6.58 8.52 -6.33
CA CYS A 168 -6.80 7.09 -6.12
C CYS A 168 -7.98 6.55 -6.94
N GLU A 169 -9.08 7.31 -7.02
CA GLU A 169 -10.24 6.97 -7.84
C GLU A 169 -9.86 6.93 -9.33
N ALA A 170 -9.15 7.96 -9.82
CA ALA A 170 -8.67 8.02 -11.19
C ALA A 170 -7.69 6.87 -11.51
N LEU A 171 -6.80 6.51 -10.57
CA LEU A 171 -5.88 5.40 -10.71
C LEU A 171 -6.62 4.07 -10.90
N ALA A 172 -7.65 3.82 -10.07
CA ALA A 172 -8.49 2.63 -10.15
C ALA A 172 -9.24 2.54 -11.48
N LEU A 173 -9.86 3.64 -11.91
CA LEU A 173 -10.63 3.71 -13.15
C LEU A 173 -9.75 3.57 -14.39
N GLN A 174 -8.60 4.24 -14.44
CA GLN A 174 -7.70 4.19 -15.59
C GLN A 174 -7.06 2.81 -15.75
N ASN A 175 -6.62 2.20 -14.65
CA ASN A 175 -6.03 0.86 -14.68
C ASN A 175 -7.08 -0.26 -14.69
N ARG A 176 -8.35 0.06 -14.41
CA ARG A 176 -9.47 -0.88 -14.27
C ARG A 176 -9.15 -1.97 -13.26
N CYS A 177 -8.56 -1.57 -12.13
CA CYS A 177 -8.06 -2.44 -11.09
C CYS A 177 -8.57 -2.00 -9.73
N TYR A 178 -8.38 -2.84 -8.71
CA TYR A 178 -8.58 -2.41 -7.34
C TYR A 178 -7.44 -1.49 -6.92
N VAL A 179 -7.74 -0.47 -6.11
CA VAL A 179 -6.74 0.33 -5.42
C VAL A 179 -7.01 0.30 -3.93
N ILE A 180 -6.04 -0.14 -3.14
CA ILE A 180 -6.08 -0.01 -1.68
C ILE A 180 -5.25 1.21 -1.32
N ALA A 181 -5.87 2.23 -0.75
CA ALA A 181 -5.18 3.44 -0.33
C ALA A 181 -5.34 3.64 1.17
N CYS A 182 -4.24 3.92 1.86
CA CYS A 182 -4.26 4.17 3.29
C CYS A 182 -3.34 5.35 3.63
N SER A 183 -3.91 6.36 4.28
CA SER A 183 -3.20 7.47 4.89
C SER A 183 -3.58 7.62 6.34
N ASP A 184 -2.59 7.87 7.20
CA ASP A 184 -2.81 8.04 8.64
C ASP A 184 -2.36 9.42 9.11
N ARG A 185 -2.40 9.65 10.43
CA ARG A 185 -2.03 10.90 11.11
C ARG A 185 -2.90 12.08 10.68
N ASP A 186 -2.37 12.99 9.88
CA ASP A 186 -3.02 14.26 9.56
C ASP A 186 -4.32 14.08 8.76
N LEU A 187 -4.30 13.24 7.72
CA LEU A 187 -5.48 12.97 6.89
C LEU A 187 -6.41 11.91 7.50
N LYS A 188 -5.86 10.87 8.10
CA LYS A 188 -6.57 9.66 8.59
C LYS A 188 -7.73 9.22 7.68
N PHE A 189 -7.38 8.65 6.53
CA PHE A 189 -8.30 8.18 5.49
C PHE A 189 -7.82 6.85 4.95
N GLY A 190 -8.75 5.94 4.66
CA GLY A 190 -8.45 4.71 3.95
C GLY A 190 -9.67 4.25 3.19
N ALA A 191 -9.44 3.64 2.03
CA ALA A 191 -10.49 3.08 1.20
C ALA A 191 -9.94 2.02 0.26
N VAL A 192 -10.83 1.12 -0.16
CA VAL A 192 -10.67 0.28 -1.34
C VAL A 192 -11.50 0.91 -2.46
N PHE A 193 -10.84 1.30 -3.54
CA PHE A 193 -11.46 1.78 -4.77
C PHE A 193 -11.60 0.59 -5.70
N LYS A 194 -12.82 0.29 -6.12
CA LYS A 194 -13.12 -0.81 -7.02
C LYS A 194 -12.87 -0.40 -8.49
N PRO A 195 -12.67 -1.37 -9.40
CA PRO A 195 -12.52 -1.11 -10.84
C PRO A 195 -13.65 -0.28 -11.49
N ASN A 196 -14.86 -0.33 -10.91
CA ASN A 196 -16.04 0.40 -11.39
C ASN A 196 -16.18 1.82 -10.80
N GLY A 197 -15.26 2.25 -9.94
CA GLY A 197 -15.30 3.55 -9.27
C GLY A 197 -15.93 3.56 -7.87
N ASP A 198 -16.53 2.45 -7.41
CA ASP A 198 -17.10 2.38 -6.07
C ASP A 198 -15.99 2.49 -5.00
N ILE A 199 -16.29 3.23 -3.94
CA ILE A 199 -15.37 3.47 -2.82
C ILE A 199 -15.95 2.80 -1.57
N VAL A 200 -15.24 1.82 -1.04
CA VAL A 200 -15.69 1.01 0.10
C VAL A 200 -14.60 0.90 1.16
N LYS A 201 -14.97 0.52 2.39
CA LYS A 201 -13.99 0.32 3.48
C LYS A 201 -13.23 -1.01 3.37
N SER A 202 -13.85 -2.00 2.78
CA SER A 202 -13.27 -3.30 2.45
C SER A 202 -14.03 -3.88 1.26
N SER A 203 -13.41 -4.81 0.54
CA SER A 203 -14.04 -5.47 -0.60
C SER A 203 -13.56 -6.90 -0.72
N LYS A 204 -14.46 -7.80 -1.08
CA LYS A 204 -14.08 -9.06 -1.72
C LYS A 204 -13.25 -8.76 -2.96
N PHE A 205 -12.18 -9.52 -3.13
CA PHE A 205 -11.39 -9.49 -4.34
C PHE A 205 -12.03 -10.40 -5.40
N GLU A 206 -12.44 -9.80 -6.51
CA GLU A 206 -13.03 -10.50 -7.65
C GLU A 206 -12.06 -10.37 -8.83
N PRO A 207 -11.23 -11.39 -9.11
CA PRO A 207 -10.19 -11.31 -10.14
C PRO A 207 -10.74 -10.99 -11.53
N ASN A 208 -11.96 -11.44 -11.81
CA ASN A 208 -12.60 -11.27 -13.11
C ASN A 208 -13.30 -9.91 -13.29
N LEU A 209 -13.45 -9.11 -12.23
CA LEU A 209 -14.23 -7.87 -12.29
C LEU A 209 -13.65 -6.87 -13.31
N ALA A 210 -12.33 -6.81 -13.43
CA ALA A 210 -11.65 -6.00 -14.43
C ALA A 210 -11.98 -6.44 -15.87
N SER A 211 -12.05 -7.75 -16.12
CA SER A 211 -12.39 -8.32 -17.42
C SER A 211 -13.88 -8.14 -17.74
N GLU A 212 -14.75 -8.34 -16.76
CA GLU A 212 -16.20 -8.10 -16.90
C GLU A 212 -16.49 -6.63 -17.22
N PHE A 213 -15.79 -5.70 -16.58
CA PHE A 213 -15.94 -4.28 -16.88
C PHE A 213 -15.41 -3.91 -18.27
N LYS A 214 -14.30 -4.51 -18.72
CA LYS A 214 -13.84 -4.33 -20.11
C LYS A 214 -14.83 -4.89 -21.13
N LYS A 215 -15.48 -6.03 -20.83
CA LYS A 215 -16.56 -6.60 -21.66
C LYS A 215 -17.77 -5.67 -21.70
N SER A 216 -18.20 -5.12 -20.56
CA SER A 216 -19.35 -4.20 -20.51
C SER A 216 -19.13 -2.90 -21.28
N LEU A 217 -17.87 -2.45 -21.38
CA LEU A 217 -17.46 -1.30 -22.18
C LEU A 217 -17.20 -1.63 -23.67
N GLY A 218 -17.33 -2.90 -24.09
CA GLY A 218 -17.05 -3.33 -25.47
C GLY A 218 -15.58 -3.25 -25.87
N ILE A 219 -14.65 -3.22 -24.91
CA ILE A 219 -13.21 -3.11 -25.15
C ILE A 219 -12.60 -4.46 -25.55
N ILE A 220 -13.20 -5.57 -25.09
CA ILE A 220 -12.82 -6.93 -25.42
C ILE A 220 -14.06 -7.71 -25.90
N GLU A 221 -13.87 -8.64 -26.84
CA GLU A 221 -14.97 -9.47 -27.37
C GLU A 221 -15.58 -10.36 -26.27
N GLN A 222 -16.86 -10.72 -26.45
CA GLN A 222 -17.67 -11.46 -25.47
C GLN A 222 -17.16 -12.87 -25.21
#